data_AF-A0A9P9LWZ2-F1
#
_entry.id   AF-A0A9P9LWZ2-F1
#
_cell.length_a   1.000
_cell.length_b   1.000
_cell.length_c   1.000
_cell.angle_alpha   90.00
_cell.angle_beta   90.00
_cell.angle_gamma   90.00
#
_symmetry.space_group_name_H-M   'P 1'
#
loop_
_entity.id
_entity.type
_entity.pdbx_description
1 polymer ?
#
loop_
_entity_poly.entity_id
_entity_poly.type
_entity_poly.pdbx_seq_one_letter_code
_entity_poly.pdbx_strand_id
1 'polypeptide(L)'
;LFLSFGLSWKRGNYERGTFELSYFYILPRGVAPGSLPSTYSMKALHVREVKPQEKIFKPVPGGETHSMVFVPRDVDQSQAAIVGARIGNGYLAYVGDVNGEAESERVISALCGF
;
A
#
# COMPACT_ATOMS: atom_id res chain seq x y z
N LEU A 1 9.90 -5.10 -13.59
CA LEU A 1 8.52 -4.74 -14.00
C LEU A 1 8.30 -3.23 -13.90
N PHE A 2 8.29 -2.62 -12.72
CA PHE A 2 7.92 -1.20 -12.57
C PHE A 2 8.88 -0.18 -13.21
N LEU A 3 10.16 -0.54 -13.41
CA LEU A 3 11.14 0.31 -14.08
C LEU A 3 10.72 0.72 -15.51
N SER A 4 10.00 -0.12 -16.25
CA SER A 4 9.51 0.25 -17.59
C SER A 4 8.44 1.35 -17.55
N PHE A 5 7.84 1.59 -16.38
CA PHE A 5 6.96 2.73 -16.12
C PHE A 5 7.69 3.92 -15.49
N GLY A 6 9.03 3.87 -15.38
CA GLY A 6 9.82 4.93 -14.75
C GLY A 6 9.74 4.97 -13.22
N LEU A 7 9.29 3.88 -12.59
CA LEU A 7 9.16 3.76 -11.13
C LEU A 7 10.29 2.93 -10.54
N SER A 8 10.91 3.43 -9.47
CA SER A 8 11.99 2.74 -8.75
C SER A 8 11.50 1.62 -7.82
N TRP A 9 10.21 1.31 -7.84
CA TRP A 9 9.56 0.35 -6.96
C TRP A 9 10.23 -1.02 -7.01
N LYS A 10 10.62 -1.52 -5.84
CA LYS A 10 11.22 -2.85 -5.66
C LYS A 10 10.45 -3.66 -4.64
N ARG A 11 10.57 -4.98 -4.74
CA ARG A 11 10.08 -5.93 -3.73
C ARG A 11 10.65 -5.55 -2.34
N GLY A 12 9.74 -5.39 -1.38
CA GLY A 12 10.00 -5.20 0.04
C GLY A 12 9.75 -6.48 0.84
N ASN A 13 9.38 -6.31 2.11
CA ASN A 13 9.10 -7.41 3.03
C ASN A 13 7.81 -8.15 2.67
N TYR A 14 7.71 -9.40 3.11
CA TYR A 14 6.50 -10.21 3.04
C TYR A 14 6.03 -10.50 4.46
N GLU A 15 5.07 -9.72 4.94
CA GLU A 15 4.67 -9.73 6.34
C GLU A 15 3.20 -9.36 6.51
N ARG A 16 2.63 -9.71 7.66
CA ARG A 16 1.31 -9.24 8.08
C ARG A 16 1.48 -8.15 9.12
N GLY A 17 0.63 -7.15 9.09
CA GLY A 17 0.58 -6.06 10.05
C GLY A 17 -0.65 -5.19 9.85
N THR A 18 -0.69 -4.07 10.57
CA THR A 18 -1.69 -3.00 10.40
C THR A 18 -1.09 -1.85 9.63
N PHE A 19 -1.86 -1.31 8.67
CA PHE A 19 -1.42 -0.27 7.76
C PHE A 19 -2.37 0.91 7.82
N GLU A 20 -1.82 2.12 7.82
CA GLU A 20 -2.58 3.37 7.79
C GLU A 20 -2.49 4.05 6.42
N LEU A 21 -3.55 4.76 6.08
CA LEU A 21 -3.59 5.66 4.94
C LEU A 21 -2.57 6.79 5.15
N SER A 22 -1.74 7.02 4.14
CA SER A 22 -0.76 8.11 4.14
C SER A 22 -1.46 9.49 4.18
N TYR A 23 -0.74 10.55 4.53
CA TYR A 23 -1.26 11.93 4.44
C TYR A 23 -0.95 12.60 3.09
N PHE A 24 0.03 12.07 2.34
CA PHE A 24 0.57 12.71 1.14
C PHE A 24 0.27 11.95 -0.16
N TYR A 25 -0.66 11.00 -0.13
CA TYR A 25 -0.98 10.14 -1.27
C TYR A 25 -1.69 10.93 -2.38
N ILE A 26 -1.45 10.52 -3.62
CA ILE A 26 -2.17 11.01 -4.80
C ILE A 26 -3.17 9.93 -5.20
N LEU A 27 -4.44 10.28 -5.38
CA LEU A 27 -5.45 9.37 -5.91
C LEU A 27 -5.62 9.51 -7.43
N PRO A 28 -6.16 8.47 -8.11
CA PRO A 28 -6.66 8.62 -9.46
C PRO A 28 -7.70 9.75 -9.54
N ARG A 29 -7.80 10.38 -10.71
CA ARG A 29 -8.78 11.46 -10.94
C ARG A 29 -10.20 10.91 -10.78
N GLY A 30 -11.03 11.62 -10.01
CA GLY A 30 -12.44 11.26 -9.79
C GLY A 30 -12.68 10.39 -8.55
N VAL A 31 -11.63 9.89 -7.90
CA VAL A 31 -11.76 9.15 -6.64
C VAL A 31 -11.91 10.14 -5.48
N ALA A 32 -12.99 9.97 -4.71
CA ALA A 32 -13.29 10.87 -3.59
C ALA A 32 -12.30 10.67 -2.43
N PRO A 33 -11.78 11.77 -1.83
CA PRO A 33 -11.11 11.69 -0.54
C PRO A 33 -12.06 11.06 0.50
N GLY A 34 -11.59 10.04 1.21
CA GLY A 34 -12.41 9.29 2.19
C GLY A 34 -13.09 8.03 1.66
N SER A 35 -12.93 7.70 0.38
CA SER A 35 -13.33 6.38 -0.17
C SER A 35 -12.46 5.22 0.33
N LEU A 36 -11.27 5.52 0.85
CA LEU A 36 -10.34 4.54 1.40
C LEU A 36 -10.50 4.44 2.93
N PRO A 37 -10.35 3.24 3.52
CA PRO A 37 -10.28 3.10 4.97
C PRO A 37 -9.09 3.87 5.53
N SER A 38 -9.22 4.39 6.76
CA SER A 38 -8.11 5.09 7.43
C SER A 38 -7.00 4.13 7.86
N THR A 39 -7.35 2.91 8.24
CA THR A 39 -6.42 1.86 8.66
C THR A 39 -7.06 0.49 8.49
N TYR A 40 -6.27 -0.53 8.16
CA TYR A 40 -6.71 -1.93 8.22
C TYR A 40 -5.51 -2.90 8.24
N SER A 41 -5.78 -4.16 8.60
CA SER A 41 -4.77 -5.22 8.66
C SER A 41 -4.77 -6.06 7.38
N MET A 42 -3.60 -6.45 6.91
CA MET A 42 -3.45 -7.40 5.80
C MET A 42 -2.12 -8.14 5.87
N LYS A 43 -2.03 -9.27 5.16
CA LYS A 43 -0.74 -9.89 4.82
C LYS A 43 -0.32 -9.35 3.46
N ALA A 44 0.82 -8.67 3.39
CA ALA A 44 1.23 -7.98 2.18
C ALA A 44 2.66 -8.33 1.75
N LEU A 45 2.87 -8.36 0.43
CA LEU A 45 4.17 -8.15 -0.16
C LEU A 45 4.38 -6.65 -0.37
N HIS A 46 5.28 -6.06 0.39
CA HIS A 46 5.50 -4.62 0.39
C HIS A 46 6.30 -4.17 -0.83
N VAL A 47 6.26 -2.87 -1.08
CA VAL A 47 7.10 -2.18 -2.05
C VAL A 47 8.02 -1.21 -1.32
N ARG A 48 9.32 -1.25 -1.63
CA ARG A 48 10.35 -0.32 -1.16
C ARG A 48 10.89 0.54 -2.29
N GLU A 49 11.70 1.53 -1.93
CA GLU A 49 12.18 2.58 -2.85
C GLU A 49 11.01 3.37 -3.47
N VAL A 50 10.05 3.70 -2.60
CA VAL A 50 8.79 4.38 -2.93
C VAL A 50 8.88 5.82 -2.43
N LYS A 51 8.53 6.79 -3.28
CA LYS A 51 8.50 8.20 -2.86
C LYS A 51 7.36 8.42 -1.86
N PRO A 52 7.45 9.40 -0.96
CA PRO A 52 6.40 9.64 0.05
C PRO A 52 4.99 9.76 -0.53
N GLN A 53 4.82 10.48 -1.64
CA GLN A 53 3.53 10.67 -2.31
C GLN A 53 3.01 9.43 -3.06
N GLU A 54 3.86 8.43 -3.28
CA GLU A 54 3.48 7.17 -3.92
C GLU A 54 2.98 6.14 -2.90
N LYS A 55 3.17 6.38 -1.60
CA LYS A 55 2.69 5.50 -0.53
C LYS A 55 1.21 5.80 -0.26
N ILE A 56 0.33 4.83 -0.51
CA ILE A 56 -1.09 4.92 -0.17
C ILE A 56 -1.30 4.33 1.23
N PHE A 57 -0.95 3.06 1.44
CA PHE A 57 -0.99 2.41 2.75
C PHE A 57 0.42 2.02 3.20
N LYS A 58 0.86 2.61 4.31
CA LYS A 58 2.15 2.36 4.95
C LYS A 58 1.92 1.67 6.30
N PRO A 59 2.90 0.93 6.84
CA PRO A 59 2.74 0.33 8.15
C PRO A 59 2.44 1.38 9.22
N VAL A 60 1.65 1.05 10.25
CA VAL A 60 1.39 1.99 11.36
C VAL A 60 2.69 2.26 12.14
N PRO A 61 3.06 3.52 12.40
CA PRO A 61 4.25 3.85 13.19
C PRO A 61 4.22 3.21 14.58
N GLY A 62 5.32 2.56 14.98
CA GLY A 62 5.40 1.83 16.25
C GLY A 62 4.61 0.53 16.30
N GLY A 63 4.03 0.09 15.19
CA GLY A 63 3.39 -1.22 15.08
C GLY A 63 4.38 -2.36 14.94
N GLU A 64 3.88 -3.58 15.09
CA GLU A 64 4.65 -4.82 14.93
C GLU A 64 4.08 -5.71 13.84
N THR A 65 4.91 -6.60 13.32
CA THR A 65 4.50 -7.68 12.43
C THR A 65 3.70 -8.73 13.19
N HIS A 66 2.67 -9.27 12.55
CA HIS A 66 1.82 -10.32 13.11
C HIS A 66 2.13 -11.66 12.45
N SER A 67 2.43 -12.69 13.25
CA SER A 67 2.70 -14.04 12.74
C SER A 67 2.32 -15.09 13.77
N MET A 68 1.83 -16.24 13.29
CA MET A 68 1.56 -17.42 14.13
C MET A 68 2.81 -18.29 14.35
N VAL A 69 3.92 -17.98 13.66
CA VAL A 69 5.14 -18.82 13.64
C VAL A 69 6.38 -18.04 14.05
N PHE A 70 6.41 -16.74 13.75
CA PHE A 70 7.55 -15.87 14.02
C PHE A 70 7.20 -14.91 15.15
N VAL A 71 8.20 -14.55 15.95
CA VAL A 71 8.05 -13.50 16.96
C VAL A 71 7.70 -12.15 16.30
N PRO A 72 6.88 -11.31 16.95
CA PRO A 72 6.67 -9.94 16.50
C PRO A 72 7.98 -9.17 16.34
N ARG A 73 8.00 -8.29 15.36
CA ARG A 73 9.13 -7.39 15.05
C ARG A 73 8.59 -6.05 14.60
N ASP A 74 9.30 -4.98 14.91
CA ASP A 74 8.98 -3.63 14.43
C ASP A 74 8.78 -3.60 12.91
N VAL A 75 7.75 -2.88 12.48
CA VAL A 75 7.47 -2.70 11.05
C VAL A 75 8.42 -1.68 10.42
N ASP A 76 8.89 -1.97 9.21
CA ASP A 76 9.73 -1.03 8.44
C ASP A 76 8.85 0.03 7.74
N GLN A 77 8.96 1.28 8.18
CA GLN A 77 8.24 2.45 7.67
C GLN A 77 8.74 2.96 6.31
N SER A 78 9.89 2.49 5.83
CA SER A 78 10.49 2.91 4.57
C SER A 78 9.73 2.37 3.34
N GLN A 79 8.96 1.31 3.53
CA GLN A 79 8.16 0.61 2.53
C GLN A 79 6.66 0.88 2.69
N ALA A 80 5.86 0.37 1.77
CA ALA A 80 4.41 0.49 1.78
C ALA A 80 3.76 -0.79 1.24
N ALA A 81 2.59 -1.13 1.77
CA ALA A 81 1.84 -2.29 1.32
C ALA A 81 0.93 -1.97 0.13
N ILE A 82 0.50 -0.71 -0.01
CA ILE A 82 -0.18 -0.22 -1.22
C ILE A 82 0.51 1.03 -1.71
N VAL A 83 0.82 1.03 -3.00
CA VAL A 83 1.48 2.16 -3.67
C VAL A 83 0.72 2.55 -4.92
N GLY A 84 0.85 3.81 -5.31
CA GLY A 84 0.25 4.33 -6.53
C GLY A 84 1.03 5.49 -7.13
N ALA A 85 1.00 5.58 -8.45
CA ALA A 85 1.68 6.63 -9.19
C ALA A 85 0.92 7.01 -10.47
N ARG A 86 0.97 8.30 -10.82
CA ARG A 86 0.47 8.78 -12.10
C ARG A 86 1.47 8.49 -13.21
N ILE A 87 1.02 7.81 -14.27
CA ILE A 87 1.84 7.47 -15.44
C ILE A 87 1.17 8.04 -16.69
N GLY A 88 1.74 9.12 -17.24
CA GLY A 88 1.10 9.88 -18.31
C GLY A 88 -0.29 10.37 -17.90
N ASN A 89 -1.33 9.93 -18.61
CA ASN A 89 -2.73 10.22 -18.30
C ASN A 89 -3.41 9.17 -17.42
N GLY A 90 -2.74 8.04 -17.15
CA GLY A 90 -3.25 6.95 -16.33
C GLY A 90 -2.76 7.00 -14.89
N TYR A 91 -3.23 6.04 -14.11
CA TYR A 91 -2.79 5.80 -12.75
C TYR A 91 -2.46 4.31 -12.60
N LEU A 92 -1.29 4.01 -12.05
CA LEU A 92 -0.87 2.65 -11.73
C LEU A 92 -0.93 2.48 -10.22
N ALA A 93 -1.67 1.48 -9.75
CA ALA A 93 -1.68 1.06 -8.37
C ALA A 93 -1.11 -0.35 -8.24
N TYR A 94 -0.46 -0.62 -7.11
CA TYR A 94 -0.09 -1.97 -6.69
C TYR A 94 -0.63 -2.20 -5.28
N VAL A 95 -1.41 -3.26 -5.13
CA VAL A 95 -1.96 -3.73 -3.85
C VAL A 95 -1.20 -4.99 -3.48
N GLY A 96 -0.40 -4.92 -2.40
CA GLY A 96 0.45 -6.00 -1.96
C GLY A 96 -0.26 -7.12 -1.21
N ASP A 97 -1.55 -6.97 -0.90
CA ASP A 97 -2.34 -7.96 -0.19
C ASP A 97 -2.33 -9.32 -0.91
N VAL A 98 -1.88 -10.35 -0.20
CA VAL A 98 -1.77 -11.71 -0.75
C VAL A 98 -2.91 -12.62 -0.35
N ASN A 99 -3.73 -12.21 0.62
CA ASN A 99 -4.84 -13.00 1.12
C ASN A 99 -6.20 -12.49 0.63
N GLY A 100 -6.25 -11.28 0.06
CA GLY A 100 -7.50 -10.69 -0.43
C GLY A 100 -8.44 -10.35 0.72
N GLU A 101 -7.95 -9.61 1.70
CA GLU A 101 -8.76 -9.13 2.82
C GLU A 101 -9.91 -8.27 2.29
N ALA A 102 -11.08 -8.31 2.94
CA ALA A 102 -12.30 -7.67 2.45
C ALA A 102 -12.14 -6.15 2.23
N GLU A 103 -11.36 -5.49 3.08
CA GLU A 103 -11.03 -4.07 2.95
C GLU A 103 -10.20 -3.76 1.70
N SER A 104 -9.38 -4.71 1.22
CA SER A 104 -8.65 -4.55 -0.03
C SER A 104 -9.59 -4.51 -1.24
N GLU A 105 -10.74 -5.18 -1.22
CA GLU A 105 -11.75 -5.06 -2.28
C GLU A 105 -12.29 -3.63 -2.39
N ARG A 106 -12.53 -2.97 -1.25
CA ARG A 106 -12.96 -1.56 -1.20
C ARG A 106 -11.87 -0.63 -1.74
N VAL A 107 -10.63 -0.86 -1.34
CA VAL A 107 -9.47 -0.09 -1.84
C VAL A 107 -9.31 -0.24 -3.35
N ILE A 108 -9.38 -1.47 -3.87
CA ILE A 108 -9.25 -1.75 -5.30
C ILE A 108 -10.39 -1.10 -6.08
N SER A 109 -11.63 -1.22 -5.60
CA SER A 109 -12.81 -0.60 -6.24
C SER A 109 -12.64 0.92 -6.33
N ALA A 110 -12.27 1.56 -5.22
CA ALA A 110 -12.02 3.00 -5.15
C ALA A 110 -10.90 3.42 -6.13
N LEU A 111 -9.79 2.68 -6.18
CA LEU A 111 -8.68 2.98 -7.11
C LEU A 111 -9.06 2.76 -8.58
N CYS A 112 -10.06 1.93 -8.86
CA CYS A 112 -10.65 1.73 -10.19
C CYS A 112 -11.78 2.72 -10.51
N GLY A 113 -12.18 3.58 -9.57
CA GLY A 113 -13.20 4.61 -9.76
C GLY A 113 -14.63 4.19 -9.41
N PHE A 114 -14.82 3.16 -8.59
CA PHE A 114 -16.11 2.70 -8.05
C PHE A 114 -16.19 2.94 -6.54
#